data_AF-A0A4R1FGL0-F1
#
_entry.id   AF-A0A4R1FGL0-F1
#
_cell.length_a   1.000
_cell.length_b   1.000
_cell.length_c   1.000
_cell.angle_alpha   90.00
_cell.angle_beta   90.00
_cell.angle_gamma   90.00
#
_symmetry.space_group_name_H-M   'P 1'
#
loop_
_entity.id
_entity.type
_entity.pdbx_description
1 polymer ?
#
loop_
_entity_poly.entity_id
_entity_poly.type
_entity_poly.pdbx_seq_one_letter_code
_entity_poly.pdbx_strand_id
1 'polypeptide(L)'
;MTTTENTTTTAESTDTELDAEQAAAVLGGVDLTDALSVALRKAVNAQVTAAAKEIATGAINDFLTEDVIATMRETALLEAEAAVNPDAAAVVGAVAEPEPESEPEPEEKPRQLHHARLDLFVEKYIAHTYRREVSRKGTESKIRWCPQWWDHAEAVGRLDALWMAWEQMRLGEGSEMAAWWTQFADPLMAALFDPEGVFKYCSVADGHRPSMKVLPTVPAPAGWFQDGHAHDVDVEPGLTASGLYLPTPSPGRARVVVALDEFPG
;
A
#
# COMPACT_ATOMS: atom_id res chain seq x y z
N MET A 1 16.15 51.78 28.01
CA MET A 1 14.68 51.90 27.98
C MET A 1 14.13 50.98 29.05
N THR A 2 13.67 51.61 30.13
CA THR A 2 12.79 51.16 31.23
C THR A 2 12.63 49.65 31.49
N THR A 3 13.25 49.19 32.59
CA THR A 3 12.67 48.18 33.48
C THR A 3 12.62 48.81 34.87
N THR A 4 11.43 48.96 35.44
CA THR A 4 11.20 49.51 36.78
C THR A 4 10.71 48.37 37.67
N GLU A 5 11.50 48.02 38.68
CA GLU A 5 11.05 47.23 39.82
C GLU A 5 10.11 48.09 40.68
N ASN A 6 9.14 47.46 41.34
CA ASN A 6 8.44 48.12 42.44
C ASN A 6 8.17 47.17 43.60
N THR A 7 8.35 47.76 44.77
CA THR A 7 8.65 47.20 46.08
C THR A 7 7.41 46.79 46.89
N THR A 8 7.56 45.73 47.69
CA THR A 8 6.63 45.24 48.72
C THR A 8 6.87 45.92 50.07
N THR A 9 5.81 46.32 50.79
CA THR A 9 5.78 46.67 52.24
C THR A 9 4.31 46.55 52.71
N THR A 10 3.91 45.51 53.45
CA THR A 10 3.82 45.31 54.93
C THR A 10 2.58 45.90 55.62
N ALA A 11 1.80 45.04 56.32
CA ALA A 11 1.16 45.20 57.66
C ALA A 11 0.15 44.03 57.89
N GLU A 12 0.35 43.08 58.82
CA GLU A 12 0.06 43.11 60.28
C GLU A 12 -1.45 42.94 60.58
N SER A 13 -1.94 41.71 60.82
CA SER A 13 -2.09 40.93 62.08
C SER A 13 -3.36 41.24 62.88
N THR A 14 -4.15 40.21 63.23
CA THR A 14 -4.66 39.91 64.60
C THR A 14 -5.52 38.64 64.58
N ASP A 15 -5.13 37.66 65.39
CA ASP A 15 -5.92 36.49 65.80
C ASP A 15 -7.14 36.90 66.64
N THR A 16 -8.23 36.16 66.51
CA THR A 16 -9.23 35.99 67.57
C THR A 16 -9.78 34.57 67.44
N GLU A 17 -9.03 33.64 68.04
CA GLU A 17 -9.49 32.31 68.39
C GLU A 17 -10.21 32.41 69.73
N LEU A 18 -11.51 32.12 69.76
CA LEU A 18 -12.29 31.65 70.91
C LEU A 18 -13.75 31.46 70.46
N ASP A 19 -14.09 30.22 70.13
CA ASP A 19 -15.33 29.53 70.56
C ASP A 19 -15.37 28.13 69.93
N ALA A 20 -14.36 27.31 70.25
CA ALA A 20 -14.27 25.91 69.83
C ALA A 20 -15.18 24.96 70.63
N GLU A 21 -15.97 25.47 71.58
CA GLU A 21 -16.71 24.65 72.54
C GLU A 21 -18.23 24.63 72.31
N GLN A 22 -18.74 25.34 71.30
CA GLN A 22 -20.18 25.37 70.98
C GLN A 22 -20.56 24.69 69.65
N ALA A 23 -19.60 24.16 68.88
CA ALA A 23 -19.87 23.41 67.66
C ALA A 23 -19.95 21.88 67.86
N ALA A 24 -19.72 21.38 69.08
CA ALA A 24 -19.67 19.93 69.38
C ALA A 24 -21.05 19.29 69.66
N ALA A 25 -22.15 20.05 69.62
CA ALA A 25 -23.48 19.59 70.06
C ALA A 25 -24.50 19.29 68.95
N VAL A 26 -24.06 19.05 67.71
CA VAL A 26 -24.90 18.42 66.66
C VAL A 26 -24.09 17.36 65.92
N LEU A 27 -23.63 16.34 66.64
CA LEU A 27 -23.18 15.08 66.04
C LEU A 27 -24.39 14.21 65.70
N GLY A 28 -25.08 14.58 64.62
CA GLY A 28 -25.87 13.65 63.82
C GLY A 28 -24.94 13.01 62.79
N GLY A 29 -24.62 11.73 62.97
CA GLY A 29 -23.57 11.00 62.25
C GLY A 29 -23.53 11.18 60.73
N VAL A 30 -22.69 12.10 60.29
CA VAL A 30 -22.21 12.16 58.91
C VAL A 30 -20.70 12.01 58.99
N ASP A 31 -20.19 10.91 58.46
CA ASP A 31 -18.75 10.70 58.31
C ASP A 31 -18.20 11.78 57.37
N LEU A 32 -17.45 12.74 57.92
CA LEU A 32 -16.95 13.92 57.20
C LEU A 32 -16.06 13.52 56.02
N THR A 33 -15.38 12.39 56.11
CA THR A 33 -14.58 11.79 55.03
C THR A 33 -15.43 11.26 53.89
N ASP A 34 -16.55 10.59 54.18
CA ASP A 34 -17.53 10.19 53.17
C ASP A 34 -18.22 11.39 52.53
N ALA A 35 -18.61 12.39 53.31
CA ALA A 35 -19.23 13.61 52.77
C ALA A 35 -18.26 14.37 51.85
N LEU A 36 -16.99 14.50 52.25
CA LEU A 36 -15.96 15.15 51.43
C LEU A 36 -15.66 14.36 50.16
N SER A 37 -15.57 13.03 50.24
CA SER A 37 -15.26 12.20 49.08
C SER A 37 -16.44 12.12 48.09
N VAL A 38 -17.68 12.22 48.55
CA VAL A 38 -18.87 12.40 47.70
C VAL A 38 -18.86 13.77 47.04
N ALA A 39 -18.55 14.84 47.78
CA ALA A 39 -18.45 16.19 47.23
C ALA A 39 -17.33 16.29 46.17
N LEU A 40 -16.17 15.68 46.43
CA LEU A 40 -15.04 15.63 45.52
C LEU A 40 -15.39 14.86 44.23
N ARG A 41 -16.01 13.67 44.34
CA ARG A 41 -16.47 12.89 43.17
C ARG A 41 -17.46 13.66 42.32
N LYS A 42 -18.41 14.37 42.95
CA LYS A 42 -19.39 15.19 42.24
C LYS A 42 -18.74 16.35 41.50
N ALA A 43 -17.80 17.05 42.14
CA ALA A 43 -17.06 18.16 41.53
C ALA A 43 -16.22 17.68 40.33
N VAL A 44 -15.50 16.56 40.47
CA VAL A 44 -14.71 15.96 39.39
C VAL A 44 -15.60 15.52 38.23
N ASN A 45 -16.72 14.83 38.49
CA ASN A 45 -17.65 14.41 37.43
C ASN A 45 -18.26 15.62 36.70
N ALA A 46 -18.59 16.70 37.42
CA ALA A 46 -19.08 17.93 36.80
C ALA A 46 -18.02 18.55 35.88
N GLN A 47 -16.76 18.58 36.32
CA GLN A 47 -15.66 19.13 35.53
C GLN A 47 -15.36 18.27 34.29
N VAL A 48 -15.36 16.94 34.42
CA VAL A 48 -15.21 16.00 33.29
C VAL A 48 -16.37 16.15 32.30
N THR A 49 -17.61 16.32 32.77
CA THR A 49 -18.78 16.53 31.90
C THR A 49 -18.68 17.85 31.16
N ALA A 50 -18.20 18.92 31.80
CA ALA A 50 -17.98 20.21 31.17
C ALA A 50 -16.90 20.13 30.07
N ALA A 51 -15.76 19.49 30.36
CA ALA A 51 -14.70 19.27 29.38
C ALA A 51 -15.16 18.38 28.21
N ALA A 52 -15.93 17.32 28.49
CA ALA A 52 -16.50 16.47 27.45
C ALA A 52 -17.45 17.23 26.52
N LYS A 53 -18.24 18.17 27.06
CA LYS A 53 -19.15 19.02 26.26
C LYS A 53 -18.38 19.96 25.33
N GLU A 54 -17.26 20.52 25.78
CA GLU A 54 -16.41 21.38 24.94
C GLU A 54 -15.76 20.57 23.81
N ILE A 55 -15.20 19.40 24.11
CA ILE A 55 -14.62 18.49 23.11
C ILE A 55 -15.68 18.05 22.09
N ALA A 56 -16.88 17.66 22.56
CA ALA A 56 -17.98 17.28 21.69
C ALA A 56 -18.44 18.44 20.79
N THR A 57 -18.47 19.66 21.31
CA THR A 57 -18.82 20.86 20.52
C THR A 57 -17.78 21.12 19.43
N GLY A 58 -16.49 20.99 19.74
CA GLY A 58 -15.40 21.08 18.76
C GLY A 58 -15.52 20.02 17.66
N ALA A 59 -15.68 18.76 18.06
CA ALA A 59 -15.80 17.64 17.12
C ALA A 59 -17.05 17.74 16.20
N ILE A 60 -18.17 18.23 16.74
CA ILE A 60 -19.38 18.46 15.93
C ILE A 60 -19.15 19.59 14.91
N ASN A 61 -18.45 20.67 15.29
CA ASN A 61 -18.15 21.75 14.36
C ASN A 61 -17.16 21.34 13.27
N ASP A 62 -16.18 20.50 13.59
CA ASP A 62 -15.23 19.95 12.62
C ASP A 62 -15.93 19.02 11.61
N PHE A 63 -17.00 18.34 12.03
CA PHE A 63 -17.81 17.45 11.17
C PHE A 63 -18.87 18.22 10.36
N LEU A 64 -19.42 19.29 10.92
CA LEU A 64 -20.37 20.19 10.25
C LEU A 64 -19.65 21.21 9.36
N THR A 65 -18.87 20.72 8.40
CA THR A 65 -18.30 21.57 7.35
C THR A 65 -19.42 22.16 6.48
N GLU A 66 -19.16 23.30 5.83
CA GLU A 66 -20.16 24.01 5.02
C GLU A 66 -20.76 23.10 3.93
N ASP A 67 -19.96 22.19 3.38
CA ASP A 67 -20.38 21.20 2.38
C ASP A 67 -21.37 20.19 2.97
N VAL A 68 -21.14 19.69 4.19
CA VAL A 68 -22.05 18.75 4.87
C VAL A 68 -23.37 19.43 5.22
N ILE A 69 -23.31 20.69 5.68
CA ILE A 69 -24.51 21.49 5.96
C ILE A 69 -25.32 21.75 4.68
N ALA A 70 -24.64 21.99 3.55
CA ALA A 70 -25.29 22.17 2.26
C ALA A 70 -26.03 20.90 1.82
N THR A 71 -25.40 19.73 1.94
CA THR A 71 -26.03 18.44 1.63
C THR A 71 -27.24 18.17 2.52
N MET A 72 -27.14 18.43 3.83
CA MET A 72 -28.26 18.25 4.76
C MET A 72 -29.44 19.17 4.42
N ARG A 73 -29.19 20.40 3.96
CA ARG A 73 -30.23 21.32 3.50
C ARG A 73 -30.88 20.84 2.21
N GLU A 74 -30.09 20.32 1.27
CA GLU A 74 -30.60 19.76 0.02
C GLU A 74 -31.53 18.57 0.29
N THR A 75 -31.11 17.64 1.17
CA THR A 75 -31.95 16.51 1.59
C THR A 75 -33.23 16.99 2.28
N ALA A 76 -33.14 17.97 3.19
CA ALA A 76 -34.31 18.51 3.88
C ALA A 76 -35.29 19.22 2.92
N LEU A 77 -34.80 19.84 1.84
CA LEU A 77 -35.64 20.45 0.82
C LEU A 77 -36.36 19.39 -0.02
N LEU A 78 -35.68 18.31 -0.40
CA LEU A 78 -36.28 17.18 -1.11
C LEU A 78 -37.35 16.47 -0.27
N GLU A 79 -37.08 16.28 1.02
CA GLU A 79 -38.06 15.70 1.95
C GLU A 79 -39.26 16.63 2.18
N ALA A 80 -39.04 17.95 2.27
CA ALA A 80 -40.11 18.93 2.38
C ALA A 80 -40.97 18.99 1.11
N GLU A 81 -40.36 18.90 -0.08
CA GLU A 81 -41.08 18.88 -1.36
C GLU A 81 -41.92 17.60 -1.51
N ALA A 82 -41.38 16.44 -1.10
CA ALA A 82 -42.11 15.18 -1.06
C ALA A 82 -43.29 15.20 -0.06
N ALA A 83 -43.16 15.91 1.05
CA ALA A 83 -44.24 16.07 2.04
C ALA A 83 -45.36 17.03 1.57
N VAL A 84 -45.04 18.01 0.72
CA VAL A 84 -46.00 19.01 0.22
C VAL A 84 -46.79 18.51 -1.00
N ASN A 85 -46.28 17.55 -1.77
CA ASN A 85 -46.98 16.99 -2.93
C ASN A 85 -47.00 15.45 -2.96
N PRO A 86 -47.94 14.81 -2.25
CA PRO A 86 -48.05 13.35 -2.25
C PRO A 86 -48.57 12.75 -3.57
N ASP A 87 -49.09 13.55 -4.51
CA ASP A 87 -49.68 13.07 -5.78
C ASP A 87 -48.71 13.14 -6.98
N ALA A 88 -47.52 13.74 -6.83
CA ALA A 88 -46.45 13.62 -7.83
C ALA A 88 -45.84 12.20 -7.86
N ALA A 89 -46.04 11.41 -6.81
CA ALA A 89 -45.56 10.04 -6.68
C ALA A 89 -46.38 9.02 -7.51
N ALA A 90 -47.52 9.40 -8.11
CA ALA A 90 -48.48 8.47 -8.70
C ALA A 90 -48.43 8.30 -10.23
N VAL A 91 -47.54 9.00 -10.96
CA VAL A 91 -47.50 8.94 -12.46
C VAL A 91 -46.28 8.21 -13.04
N VAL A 92 -45.41 7.63 -12.22
CA VAL A 92 -44.36 6.69 -12.67
C VAL A 92 -44.65 5.27 -12.20
N GLY A 93 -45.87 4.82 -12.51
CA GLY A 93 -46.29 3.42 -12.43
C GLY A 93 -45.86 2.61 -13.65
N ALA A 94 -44.54 2.43 -13.81
CA ALA A 94 -43.94 1.39 -14.63
C ALA A 94 -42.61 1.00 -13.96
N VAL A 95 -42.73 0.39 -12.78
CA VAL A 95 -41.61 -0.23 -12.08
C VAL A 95 -41.20 -1.45 -12.91
N ALA A 96 -40.27 -1.25 -13.84
CA ALA A 96 -39.27 -2.27 -14.08
C ALA A 96 -38.61 -2.54 -12.73
N GLU A 97 -38.57 -3.80 -12.34
CA GLU A 97 -37.83 -4.26 -11.17
C GLU A 97 -36.46 -3.56 -11.18
N PRO A 98 -36.13 -2.73 -10.16
CA PRO A 98 -34.84 -2.06 -10.17
C PRO A 98 -33.80 -3.17 -10.09
N GLU A 99 -33.06 -3.38 -11.18
CA GLU A 99 -31.76 -4.02 -11.09
C GLU A 99 -31.02 -3.34 -9.94
N PRO A 100 -30.34 -4.09 -9.06
CA PRO A 100 -29.63 -3.49 -7.94
C PRO A 100 -28.69 -2.45 -8.51
N GLU A 101 -28.98 -1.16 -8.26
CA GLU A 101 -28.05 -0.08 -8.49
C GLU A 101 -26.78 -0.47 -7.72
N SER A 102 -25.76 -0.81 -8.48
CA SER A 102 -24.44 -1.10 -7.98
C SER A 102 -24.03 0.07 -7.09
N GLU A 103 -23.85 -0.20 -5.79
CA GLU A 103 -23.15 0.72 -4.90
C GLU A 103 -21.92 1.25 -5.65
N PRO A 104 -21.63 2.56 -5.67
CA PRO A 104 -20.40 3.04 -6.27
C PRO A 104 -19.26 2.30 -5.57
N GLU A 105 -18.54 1.45 -6.32
CA GLU A 105 -17.37 0.77 -5.79
C GLU A 105 -16.50 1.85 -5.13
N PRO A 106 -16.10 1.66 -3.86
CA PRO A 106 -15.29 2.66 -3.18
C PRO A 106 -14.10 2.94 -4.07
N GLU A 107 -13.95 4.19 -4.52
CA GLU A 107 -12.84 4.62 -5.35
C GLU A 107 -11.55 4.08 -4.71
N GLU A 108 -10.99 3.01 -5.29
CA GLU A 108 -9.81 2.36 -4.75
C GLU A 108 -8.69 3.38 -4.85
N LYS A 109 -8.44 4.07 -3.73
CA LYS A 109 -7.31 4.99 -3.60
C LYS A 109 -6.08 4.24 -4.11
N PRO A 110 -5.31 4.82 -5.05
CA PRO A 110 -4.18 4.12 -5.64
C PRO A 110 -3.28 3.61 -4.51
N ARG A 111 -3.03 2.29 -4.50
CA ARG A 111 -2.24 1.66 -3.44
C ARG A 111 -0.92 2.40 -3.30
N GLN A 112 -0.69 2.95 -2.11
CA GLN A 112 0.54 3.66 -1.83
C GLN A 112 1.68 2.64 -1.70
N LEU A 113 2.58 2.65 -2.67
CA LEU A 113 3.77 1.81 -2.69
C LEU A 113 4.71 2.24 -1.55
N HIS A 114 5.20 1.27 -0.77
CA HIS A 114 6.14 1.55 0.32
C HIS A 114 7.50 1.97 -0.23
N HIS A 115 7.99 1.27 -1.25
CA HIS A 115 9.08 1.74 -2.09
C HIS A 115 8.45 2.39 -3.31
N ALA A 116 8.60 3.70 -3.48
CA ALA A 116 7.98 4.40 -4.61
C ALA A 116 8.57 4.04 -5.99
N ARG A 117 9.76 3.43 -6.00
CA ARG A 117 10.53 3.13 -7.20
C ARG A 117 11.31 1.82 -7.02
N LEU A 118 11.55 1.13 -8.14
CA LEU A 118 12.31 -0.12 -8.18
C LEU A 118 13.74 0.02 -7.63
N ASP A 119 14.45 1.10 -7.98
CA ASP A 119 15.82 1.32 -7.49
C ASP A 119 15.89 1.42 -5.97
N LEU A 120 14.91 2.10 -5.35
CA LEU A 120 14.81 2.15 -3.89
C LEU A 120 14.51 0.78 -3.28
N PHE A 121 13.66 -0.03 -3.91
CA PHE A 121 13.42 -1.40 -3.47
C PHE A 121 14.70 -2.25 -3.52
N VAL A 122 15.45 -2.17 -4.62
CA VAL A 122 16.70 -2.93 -4.75
C VAL A 122 17.75 -2.45 -3.74
N GLU A 123 17.97 -1.14 -3.64
CA GLU A 123 18.99 -0.56 -2.76
C GLU A 123 18.65 -0.71 -1.28
N LYS A 124 17.40 -0.49 -0.87
CA LYS A 124 17.00 -0.43 0.54
C LYS A 124 16.49 -1.76 1.08
N TYR A 125 15.97 -2.63 0.23
CA TYR A 125 15.43 -3.92 0.65
C TYR A 125 16.27 -5.09 0.13
N ILE A 126 16.38 -5.31 -1.19
CA ILE A 126 17.06 -6.50 -1.73
C ILE A 126 18.53 -6.57 -1.31
N ALA A 127 19.29 -5.48 -1.46
CA ALA A 127 20.70 -5.44 -1.11
C ALA A 127 20.97 -5.68 0.39
N HIS A 128 20.04 -5.24 1.26
CA HIS A 128 20.15 -5.43 2.70
C HIS A 128 19.69 -6.80 3.18
N THR A 129 18.75 -7.41 2.47
CA THR A 129 18.18 -8.72 2.79
C THR A 129 19.05 -9.86 2.24
N TYR A 130 19.54 -9.76 1.01
CA TYR A 130 20.41 -10.76 0.38
C TYR A 130 21.89 -10.51 0.65
N ARG A 131 22.31 -10.63 1.92
CA ARG A 131 23.73 -10.51 2.31
C ARG A 131 24.51 -11.77 1.95
N ARG A 132 25.17 -11.78 0.80
CA ARG A 132 25.90 -12.95 0.27
C ARG A 132 27.28 -12.54 -0.27
N GLU A 133 28.22 -13.47 -0.26
CA GLU A 133 29.50 -13.29 -0.94
C GLU A 133 29.30 -13.39 -2.46
N VAL A 134 29.51 -12.28 -3.15
CA VAL A 134 29.41 -12.17 -4.61
C VAL A 134 30.80 -12.23 -5.26
N SER A 135 30.86 -12.76 -6.48
CA SER A 135 32.10 -12.93 -7.23
C SER A 135 32.79 -11.59 -7.48
N ARG A 136 34.06 -11.49 -7.05
CA ARG A 136 34.85 -10.26 -7.20
C ARG A 136 35.38 -10.10 -8.63
N LYS A 137 35.84 -11.19 -9.27
CA LYS A 137 36.55 -11.14 -10.57
C LYS A 137 35.82 -11.82 -11.74
N GLY A 138 34.56 -12.22 -11.59
CA GLY A 138 33.72 -12.73 -12.69
C GLY A 138 34.14 -14.07 -13.31
N THR A 139 35.29 -14.62 -12.91
CA THR A 139 35.83 -15.92 -13.36
C THR A 139 35.61 -17.05 -12.36
N GLU A 140 35.20 -16.73 -11.13
CA GLU A 140 34.95 -17.73 -10.08
C GLU A 140 33.56 -18.38 -10.28
N SER A 141 33.39 -19.68 -10.02
CA SER A 141 32.07 -20.36 -10.05
C SER A 141 31.16 -20.01 -8.85
N LYS A 142 31.19 -18.75 -8.40
CA LYS A 142 30.40 -18.21 -7.28
C LYS A 142 29.25 -17.34 -7.77
N ILE A 143 28.36 -16.97 -6.84
CA ILE A 143 27.23 -16.05 -7.06
C ILE A 143 27.67 -14.81 -7.85
N ARG A 144 26.91 -14.43 -8.88
CA ARG A 144 27.12 -13.21 -9.67
C ARG A 144 26.24 -12.08 -9.18
N TRP A 145 26.75 -10.86 -9.25
CA TRP A 145 25.97 -9.65 -9.06
C TRP A 145 26.59 -8.52 -9.87
N CYS A 146 25.77 -7.79 -10.60
CA CYS A 146 26.19 -6.58 -11.30
C CYS A 146 25.79 -5.35 -10.46
N PRO A 147 26.74 -4.47 -10.07
CA PRO A 147 26.41 -3.22 -9.39
C PRO A 147 25.51 -2.30 -10.22
N GLN A 148 25.61 -2.38 -11.55
CA GLN A 148 24.77 -1.65 -12.51
C GLN A 148 23.67 -2.59 -13.05
N TRP A 149 22.95 -3.26 -12.16
CA TRP A 149 21.92 -4.23 -12.52
C TRP A 149 20.86 -3.66 -13.46
N TRP A 150 20.60 -2.35 -13.40
CA TRP A 150 19.64 -1.65 -14.28
C TRP A 150 20.04 -1.62 -15.76
N ASP A 151 21.30 -1.91 -16.08
CA ASP A 151 21.80 -2.00 -17.46
C ASP A 151 21.49 -3.38 -18.10
N HIS A 152 20.78 -4.25 -17.38
CA HIS A 152 20.32 -5.54 -17.85
C HIS A 152 18.80 -5.58 -17.89
N ALA A 153 18.20 -5.48 -19.08
CA ALA A 153 16.75 -5.49 -19.25
C ALA A 153 16.06 -6.71 -18.59
N GLU A 154 16.69 -7.89 -18.68
CA GLU A 154 16.18 -9.09 -18.00
C GLU A 154 16.21 -8.95 -16.48
N ALA A 155 17.27 -8.35 -15.91
CA ALA A 155 17.34 -8.12 -14.47
C ALA A 155 16.30 -7.10 -14.01
N VAL A 156 16.11 -6.02 -14.77
CA VAL A 156 15.06 -5.03 -14.50
C VAL A 156 13.70 -5.69 -14.48
N GLY A 157 13.32 -6.47 -15.50
CA GLY A 157 12.03 -7.14 -15.54
C GLY A 157 11.81 -8.13 -14.38
N ARG A 158 12.83 -8.92 -14.02
CA ARG A 158 12.76 -9.85 -12.88
C ARG A 158 12.60 -9.11 -11.54
N LEU A 159 13.39 -8.06 -11.32
CA LEU A 159 13.35 -7.29 -10.08
C LEU A 159 12.07 -6.45 -9.97
N ASP A 160 11.53 -5.96 -11.09
CA ASP A 160 10.26 -5.23 -11.14
C ASP A 160 9.09 -6.13 -10.77
N ALA A 161 9.01 -7.33 -11.36
CA ALA A 161 8.02 -8.34 -10.98
C ALA A 161 8.13 -8.73 -9.49
N LEU A 162 9.36 -8.86 -8.99
CA LEU A 162 9.62 -9.17 -7.59
C LEU A 162 9.14 -8.05 -6.65
N TRP A 163 9.40 -6.79 -7.02
CA TRP A 163 8.98 -5.61 -6.28
C TRP A 163 7.46 -5.48 -6.24
N MET A 164 6.78 -5.61 -7.38
CA MET A 164 5.32 -5.56 -7.45
C MET A 164 4.67 -6.67 -6.61
N ALA A 165 5.19 -7.89 -6.68
CA ALA A 165 4.74 -8.99 -5.84
C ALA A 165 4.95 -8.68 -4.34
N TRP A 166 6.07 -8.05 -3.99
CA TRP A 166 6.35 -7.67 -2.60
C TRP A 166 5.37 -6.60 -2.10
N GLU A 167 5.15 -5.54 -2.87
CA GLU A 167 4.20 -4.48 -2.52
C GLU A 167 2.79 -5.02 -2.33
N GLN A 168 2.39 -6.02 -3.14
CA GLN A 168 1.10 -6.68 -3.02
C GLN A 168 0.97 -7.49 -1.73
N MET A 169 2.03 -8.20 -1.32
CA MET A 169 1.97 -9.18 -0.23
C MET A 169 2.48 -8.64 1.11
N ARG A 170 3.14 -7.48 1.16
CA ARG A 170 3.75 -6.92 2.39
C ARG A 170 2.75 -6.58 3.50
N LEU A 171 1.49 -6.31 3.14
CA LEU A 171 0.41 -5.99 4.08
C LEU A 171 -0.40 -7.22 4.49
N GLY A 172 -0.05 -8.41 4.00
CA GLY A 172 -0.71 -9.65 4.42
C GLY A 172 -0.47 -9.94 5.90
N GLU A 173 -1.53 -10.33 6.60
CA GLU A 173 -1.50 -10.65 8.02
C GLU A 173 -1.14 -12.12 8.32
N GLY A 174 -1.04 -12.96 7.28
CA GLY A 174 -0.86 -14.39 7.38
C GLY A 174 0.41 -14.89 6.67
N SER A 175 0.22 -15.85 5.74
CA SER A 175 1.31 -16.55 5.06
C SER A 175 1.76 -15.88 3.76
N GLU A 176 1.22 -14.70 3.43
CA GLU A 176 1.48 -13.99 2.17
C GLU A 176 2.96 -13.67 2.00
N MET A 177 3.63 -13.22 3.05
CA MET A 177 5.07 -12.96 2.99
C MET A 177 5.88 -14.26 2.78
N ALA A 178 5.45 -15.38 3.37
CA ALA A 178 6.11 -16.67 3.14
C ALA A 178 5.87 -17.17 1.69
N ALA A 179 4.67 -16.95 1.15
CA ALA A 179 4.37 -17.20 -0.26
C ALA A 179 5.22 -16.31 -1.17
N TRP A 180 5.38 -15.02 -0.83
CA TRP A 180 6.23 -14.10 -1.58
C TRP A 180 7.67 -14.62 -1.72
N TRP A 181 8.25 -15.07 -0.60
CA TRP A 181 9.58 -15.67 -0.58
C TRP A 181 9.69 -16.90 -1.49
N THR A 182 8.81 -17.86 -1.26
CA THR A 182 8.90 -19.20 -1.88
C THR A 182 8.47 -19.22 -3.34
N GLN A 183 7.48 -18.41 -3.72
CA GLN A 183 6.90 -18.42 -5.07
C GLN A 183 7.57 -17.42 -6.01
N PHE A 184 8.15 -16.32 -5.49
CA PHE A 184 8.68 -15.24 -6.32
C PHE A 184 10.13 -14.93 -6.00
N ALA A 185 10.45 -14.59 -4.75
CA ALA A 185 11.78 -14.09 -4.39
C ALA A 185 12.89 -15.10 -4.65
N ASP A 186 12.76 -16.31 -4.10
CA ASP A 186 13.76 -17.35 -4.23
C ASP A 186 14.03 -17.77 -5.70
N PRO A 187 13.02 -18.11 -6.53
CA PRO A 187 13.28 -18.49 -7.92
C PRO A 187 13.83 -17.34 -8.77
N LEU A 188 13.34 -16.11 -8.59
CA LEU A 188 13.83 -14.96 -9.36
C LEU A 188 15.25 -14.58 -8.97
N MET A 189 15.56 -14.57 -7.67
CA MET A 189 16.90 -14.24 -7.17
C MET A 189 17.90 -15.36 -7.45
N ALA A 190 17.49 -16.64 -7.41
CA ALA A 190 18.36 -17.75 -7.79
C ALA A 190 18.87 -17.61 -9.24
N ALA A 191 17.99 -17.24 -10.16
CA ALA A 191 18.36 -17.02 -11.56
C ALA A 191 19.23 -15.77 -11.77
N LEU A 192 19.02 -14.70 -10.98
CA LEU A 192 19.89 -13.51 -11.02
C LEU A 192 21.30 -13.81 -10.49
N PHE A 193 21.39 -14.63 -9.45
CA PHE A 193 22.65 -15.01 -8.82
C PHE A 193 23.41 -16.12 -9.54
N ASP A 194 22.78 -16.77 -10.52
CA ASP A 194 23.39 -17.84 -11.29
C ASP A 194 24.69 -17.38 -11.98
N PRO A 195 25.82 -18.09 -11.79
CA PRO A 195 27.08 -17.81 -12.49
C PRO A 195 26.96 -17.74 -14.01
N GLU A 196 26.02 -18.48 -14.59
CA GLU A 196 25.73 -18.56 -16.02
C GLU A 196 24.50 -17.73 -16.43
N GLY A 197 23.90 -17.00 -15.47
CA GLY A 197 22.70 -16.20 -15.67
C GLY A 197 22.96 -14.80 -16.20
N VAL A 198 22.03 -13.89 -15.88
CA VAL A 198 21.96 -12.51 -16.41
C VAL A 198 23.26 -11.72 -16.22
N PHE A 199 23.97 -11.99 -15.13
CA PHE A 199 25.21 -11.29 -14.75
C PHE A 199 26.49 -12.07 -15.06
N LYS A 200 26.44 -13.08 -15.92
CA LYS A 200 27.57 -14.00 -16.21
C LYS A 200 28.93 -13.31 -16.37
N TYR A 201 28.99 -12.25 -17.17
CA TYR A 201 30.23 -11.51 -17.48
C TYR A 201 30.47 -10.30 -16.58
N CYS A 202 29.58 -10.01 -15.63
CA CYS A 202 29.70 -8.88 -14.71
C CYS A 202 30.36 -9.32 -13.40
N SER A 203 31.03 -8.39 -12.73
CA SER A 203 31.63 -8.63 -11.42
C SER A 203 31.65 -7.37 -10.58
N VAL A 204 31.86 -7.49 -9.27
CA VAL A 204 31.92 -6.30 -8.40
C VAL A 204 33.18 -5.48 -8.65
N ALA A 205 34.32 -6.11 -9.00
CA ALA A 205 35.56 -5.37 -9.25
C ALA A 205 35.60 -4.75 -10.65
N ASP A 206 35.06 -5.43 -11.67
CA ASP A 206 35.15 -4.99 -13.06
C ASP A 206 33.88 -4.25 -13.53
N GLY A 207 32.79 -4.30 -12.77
CA GLY A 207 31.52 -3.66 -13.08
C GLY A 207 30.71 -4.39 -14.16
N HIS A 208 29.82 -3.63 -14.81
CA HIS A 208 29.00 -4.11 -15.93
C HIS A 208 29.86 -4.35 -17.18
N ARG A 209 29.57 -5.44 -17.90
CA ARG A 209 30.17 -5.75 -19.20
C ARG A 209 29.07 -5.99 -20.24
N PRO A 210 28.98 -5.17 -21.31
CA PRO A 210 27.97 -5.29 -22.36
C PRO A 210 28.33 -6.39 -23.39
N SER A 211 28.88 -7.52 -22.93
CA SER A 211 29.38 -8.59 -23.81
C SER A 211 28.26 -9.52 -24.33
N MET A 212 27.09 -9.50 -23.70
CA MET A 212 25.95 -10.31 -24.13
C MET A 212 25.19 -9.56 -25.23
N LYS A 213 24.98 -10.23 -26.36
CA LYS A 213 24.21 -9.70 -27.48
C LYS A 213 22.74 -10.08 -27.35
N VAL A 214 21.88 -9.33 -28.04
CA VAL A 214 20.46 -9.69 -28.20
C VAL A 214 20.32 -11.11 -28.73
N LEU A 215 19.24 -11.79 -28.33
CA LEU A 215 18.99 -13.14 -28.80
C LEU A 215 18.84 -13.15 -30.33
N PRO A 216 19.50 -14.08 -31.03
CA PRO A 216 19.37 -14.18 -32.47
C PRO A 216 17.92 -14.55 -32.82
N THR A 217 17.26 -13.71 -33.61
CA THR A 217 15.90 -13.95 -34.12
C THR A 217 15.88 -13.89 -35.63
N VAL A 218 14.99 -14.68 -36.22
CA VAL A 218 14.54 -14.50 -37.60
C VAL A 218 13.14 -13.90 -37.54
N PRO A 219 12.78 -12.98 -38.46
CA PRO A 219 11.46 -12.37 -38.44
C PRO A 219 10.37 -13.43 -38.55
N ALA A 220 9.30 -13.27 -37.77
CA ALA A 220 8.14 -14.13 -37.88
C ALA A 220 7.53 -14.03 -39.29
N PRO A 221 7.04 -15.14 -39.86
CA PRO A 221 6.25 -15.13 -41.09
C PRO A 221 5.13 -14.08 -41.06
N ALA A 222 4.89 -13.42 -42.20
CA ALA A 222 3.82 -12.44 -42.31
C ALA A 222 2.46 -13.09 -42.03
N GLY A 223 1.65 -12.45 -41.19
CA GLY A 223 0.30 -12.91 -40.88
C GLY A 223 0.18 -13.91 -39.72
N TRP A 224 1.30 -14.37 -39.12
CA TRP A 224 1.28 -15.33 -38.02
C TRP A 224 0.78 -14.78 -36.69
N PHE A 225 0.80 -13.45 -36.49
CA PHE A 225 0.44 -12.80 -35.22
C PHE A 225 -0.57 -11.66 -35.42
N GLN A 226 -1.55 -11.83 -36.31
CA GLN A 226 -2.47 -10.74 -36.72
C GLN A 226 -3.32 -10.18 -35.57
N ASP A 227 -3.70 -11.01 -34.60
CA ASP A 227 -4.43 -10.60 -33.39
C ASP A 227 -3.52 -10.50 -32.15
N GLY A 228 -2.20 -10.59 -32.33
CA GLY A 228 -1.22 -10.67 -31.24
C GLY A 228 -0.93 -12.07 -30.72
N HIS A 229 -1.62 -13.10 -31.23
CA HIS A 229 -1.42 -14.50 -30.88
C HIS A 229 -0.97 -15.33 -32.08
N ALA A 230 -0.27 -16.44 -31.82
CA ALA A 230 0.18 -17.32 -32.88
C ALA A 230 -1.02 -17.96 -33.58
N HIS A 231 -1.11 -17.77 -34.89
CA HIS A 231 -2.08 -18.43 -35.75
C HIS A 231 -1.36 -19.33 -36.75
N ASP A 232 -1.81 -20.57 -36.88
CA ASP A 232 -1.43 -21.43 -38.00
C ASP A 232 -2.16 -20.94 -39.25
N VAL A 233 -1.51 -20.09 -40.05
CA VAL A 233 -2.11 -19.48 -41.25
C VAL A 233 -2.33 -20.51 -42.38
N ASP A 234 -1.71 -21.69 -42.26
CA ASP A 234 -1.84 -22.80 -43.21
C ASP A 234 -2.21 -24.10 -42.47
N VAL A 235 -3.45 -24.21 -42.00
CA VAL A 235 -3.99 -25.51 -41.58
C VAL A 235 -4.32 -26.33 -42.83
N GLU A 236 -3.33 -27.07 -43.35
CA GLU A 236 -3.63 -28.45 -43.74
C GLU A 236 -4.28 -29.11 -42.51
N PRO A 237 -5.44 -29.78 -42.61
CA PRO A 237 -6.19 -30.26 -41.44
C PRO A 237 -5.33 -31.19 -40.58
N GLY A 238 -4.66 -30.67 -39.55
CA GLY A 238 -3.84 -31.49 -38.65
C GLY A 238 -2.61 -30.86 -37.99
N LEU A 239 -2.13 -29.69 -38.39
CA LEU A 239 -1.02 -29.02 -37.67
C LEU A 239 -1.52 -27.78 -36.93
N THR A 240 -1.79 -27.95 -35.64
CA THR A 240 -1.86 -26.85 -34.68
C THR A 240 -0.61 -26.83 -33.82
N ALA A 241 -0.02 -25.66 -33.57
CA ALA A 241 1.22 -25.47 -32.80
C ALA A 241 1.23 -26.05 -31.36
N SER A 242 0.11 -26.59 -30.86
CA SER A 242 -0.01 -27.23 -29.53
C SER A 242 -0.29 -28.75 -29.56
N GLY A 243 -0.18 -29.41 -30.71
CA GLY A 243 -0.27 -30.87 -30.80
C GLY A 243 1.12 -31.51 -30.71
N LEU A 244 1.34 -32.40 -29.74
CA LEU A 244 2.56 -33.22 -29.64
C LEU A 244 2.63 -34.15 -30.88
N TYR A 245 3.28 -33.69 -31.94
CA TYR A 245 3.39 -34.39 -33.22
C TYR A 245 4.53 -35.41 -33.16
N LEU A 246 4.19 -36.70 -33.33
CA LEU A 246 5.16 -37.73 -33.72
C LEU A 246 5.19 -37.77 -35.26
N PRO A 247 6.22 -37.23 -35.92
CA PRO A 247 6.33 -37.29 -37.37
C PRO A 247 6.40 -38.73 -37.86
N THR A 248 5.54 -39.09 -38.83
CA THR A 248 5.87 -40.19 -39.75
C THR A 248 7.08 -39.76 -40.60
N PRO A 249 8.03 -40.66 -40.88
CA PRO A 249 9.29 -40.29 -41.52
C PRO A 249 9.02 -39.73 -42.93
N SER A 250 9.21 -38.42 -43.07
CA SER A 250 9.16 -37.68 -44.34
C SER A 250 10.58 -37.59 -44.93
N PRO A 251 10.76 -37.66 -46.26
CA PRO A 251 12.06 -37.41 -46.88
C PRO A 251 12.47 -35.96 -46.60
N GLY A 252 13.60 -35.80 -45.89
CA GLY A 252 13.95 -34.60 -45.13
C GLY A 252 13.87 -33.27 -45.89
N ARG A 253 13.11 -32.32 -45.32
CA ARG A 253 13.30 -30.90 -45.58
C ARG A 253 14.62 -30.48 -44.94
N ALA A 254 15.50 -29.84 -45.72
CA ALA A 254 16.79 -29.37 -45.24
C ALA A 254 16.61 -28.45 -44.01
N ARG A 255 17.34 -28.75 -42.94
CA ARG A 255 17.40 -27.93 -41.73
C ARG A 255 17.97 -26.56 -42.14
N VAL A 256 17.20 -25.48 -41.95
CA VAL A 256 17.76 -24.13 -42.05
C VAL A 256 18.64 -23.92 -40.83
N VAL A 257 19.93 -24.19 -40.98
CA VAL A 257 20.93 -23.87 -39.97
C VAL A 257 21.26 -22.39 -40.15
N VAL A 258 20.78 -21.54 -39.25
CA VAL A 258 21.23 -20.15 -39.20
C VAL A 258 22.67 -20.18 -38.69
N ALA A 259 23.61 -19.78 -39.53
CA ALA A 259 25.01 -19.70 -39.17
C ALA A 259 25.19 -18.57 -38.15
N LEU A 260 25.90 -18.82 -37.04
CA LEU A 260 26.14 -17.82 -35.98
C LEU A 260 26.95 -16.60 -36.48
N ASP A 261 27.62 -16.78 -37.62
CA ASP A 261 28.46 -15.86 -38.35
C ASP A 261 27.68 -14.87 -39.24
N GLU A 262 26.37 -15.07 -39.44
CA GLU A 262 25.49 -14.14 -40.18
C GLU A 262 24.89 -13.01 -39.32
N PHE A 263 25.20 -12.96 -38.02
CA PHE A 263 24.75 -11.88 -37.14
C PHE A 263 25.80 -10.75 -37.10
N PRO A 264 25.58 -9.59 -37.76
CA PRO A 264 26.45 -8.43 -37.60
C PRO A 264 26.41 -7.99 -36.13
N GLY A 265 27.60 -7.91 -35.56
CA GLY A 265 27.83 -7.70 -34.14
C GLY A 265 27.72 -6.27 -33.66
#